data_AF-A0A7W0F408-F1
#
_entry.id   AF-A0A7W0F408-F1
#
_cell.length_a   1.000
_cell.length_b   1.000
_cell.length_c   1.000
_cell.angle_alpha   90.00
_cell.angle_beta   90.00
_cell.angle_gamma   90.00
#
_symmetry.space_group_name_H-M   'P 1'
#
loop_
_entity.id
_entity.type
_entity.pdbx_description
1 polymer ?
#
loop_
_entity_poly.entity_id
_entity_poly.type
_entity_poly.pdbx_seq_one_letter_code
_entity_poly.pdbx_strand_id
1 'polypeptide(L)'
;MTKSKNRKSASANKKRTDHKLANRKNRLKSIILRQVIIFGSIFIVSIISLEITFRIYLFLARKDVIKVLPKKEVFEKAWFAPHPYLIYVFKPDSTFRMNKFARGLFTINHYGFRSTLEFDVKNTVKPPGTLRIATLGGSTTMGVNDDNLIWPYLTGKYLKERNNNLNIEVLNEGIMGYTSLENLLDLSIESNRL
;
A
#
# COMPACT_ATOMS: atom_id res chain seq x y z
N MET A 1 -52.46 20.10 79.03
CA MET A 1 -51.19 20.77 78.63
C MET A 1 -50.04 19.80 78.28
N THR A 2 -50.28 18.63 77.66
CA THR A 2 -49.21 17.61 77.44
C THR A 2 -48.83 17.35 75.97
N LYS A 3 -49.58 17.85 74.98
CA LYS A 3 -49.28 17.62 73.54
C LYS A 3 -48.15 18.48 72.95
N SER A 4 -47.75 19.58 73.60
CA SER A 4 -46.77 20.55 73.05
C SER A 4 -45.31 20.11 73.21
N LYS A 5 -44.93 19.48 74.34
CA LYS A 5 -43.54 19.06 74.60
C LYS A 5 -43.08 17.89 73.71
N ASN A 6 -43.98 17.01 73.30
CA ASN A 6 -43.64 15.83 72.49
C ASN A 6 -43.34 16.14 71.01
N ARG A 7 -43.80 17.29 70.48
CA ARG A 7 -43.47 17.72 69.10
C ARG A 7 -42.05 18.30 68.98
N LYS A 8 -41.52 18.91 70.05
CA LYS A 8 -40.18 19.52 70.04
C LYS A 8 -39.05 18.47 70.07
N SER A 9 -39.22 17.37 70.81
CA SER A 9 -38.23 16.28 70.87
C SER A 9 -38.14 15.49 69.55
N ALA A 10 -39.28 15.21 68.90
CA ALA A 10 -39.32 14.53 67.59
C ALA A 10 -38.66 15.36 66.48
N SER A 11 -38.84 16.69 66.48
CA SER A 11 -38.22 17.61 65.52
C SER A 11 -36.69 17.67 65.67
N ALA A 12 -36.18 17.69 66.90
CA ALA A 12 -34.74 17.69 67.18
C ALA A 12 -34.07 16.37 66.76
N ASN A 13 -34.73 15.23 66.99
CA ASN A 13 -34.19 13.92 66.59
C ASN A 13 -34.15 13.79 65.06
N LYS A 14 -35.18 14.29 64.35
CA LYS A 14 -35.22 14.33 62.87
C LYS A 14 -34.11 15.18 62.27
N LYS A 15 -33.84 16.38 62.82
CA LYS A 15 -32.71 17.21 62.36
C LYS A 15 -31.35 16.52 62.56
N ARG A 16 -31.18 15.77 63.65
CA ARG A 16 -29.95 15.02 63.93
C ARG A 16 -29.75 13.83 63.00
N THR A 17 -30.83 13.13 62.63
CA THR A 17 -30.79 12.05 61.63
C THR A 17 -30.53 12.59 60.22
N ASP A 18 -31.15 13.71 59.84
CA ASP A 18 -30.97 14.33 58.53
C ASP A 18 -29.52 14.85 58.37
N HIS A 19 -28.95 15.45 59.42
CA HIS A 19 -27.55 15.87 59.42
C HIS A 19 -26.57 14.69 59.30
N LYS A 20 -26.83 13.57 60.01
CA LYS A 20 -26.02 12.35 59.89
C LYS A 20 -26.13 11.75 58.48
N LEU A 21 -27.32 11.75 57.88
CA LEU A 21 -27.55 11.24 56.53
C LEU A 21 -26.85 12.11 55.47
N ALA A 22 -26.93 13.43 55.59
CA ALA A 22 -26.23 14.37 54.72
C ALA A 22 -24.70 14.19 54.81
N ASN A 23 -24.17 14.04 56.02
CA ASN A 23 -22.73 13.82 56.22
C ASN A 23 -22.26 12.47 55.64
N ARG A 24 -23.09 11.41 55.78
CA ARG A 24 -22.84 10.10 55.17
C ARG A 24 -22.86 10.17 53.64
N LYS A 25 -23.82 10.89 53.05
CA LYS A 25 -23.90 11.12 51.59
C LYS A 25 -22.69 11.90 51.08
N ASN A 26 -22.25 12.94 51.78
CA ASN A 26 -21.06 13.71 51.40
C ASN A 26 -19.78 12.88 51.48
N ARG A 27 -19.64 12.07 52.54
CA ARG A 27 -18.52 11.13 52.68
C ARG A 27 -18.52 10.09 51.56
N LEU A 28 -19.68 9.53 51.21
CA LEU A 28 -19.80 8.57 50.11
C LEU A 28 -19.45 9.19 48.75
N LYS A 29 -19.95 10.40 48.46
CA LYS A 29 -19.59 11.16 47.25
C LYS A 29 -18.08 11.41 47.17
N SER A 30 -17.43 11.76 48.27
CA SER A 30 -15.98 11.99 48.30
C SER A 30 -15.17 10.72 48.03
N ILE A 31 -15.65 9.55 48.48
CA ILE A 31 -15.01 8.25 48.22
C ILE A 31 -15.17 7.86 46.75
N ILE A 32 -16.38 7.98 46.20
CA ILE A 32 -16.65 7.68 44.79
C ILE A 32 -15.81 8.58 43.89
N LEU A 33 -15.75 9.89 44.17
CA LEU A 33 -14.95 10.84 43.40
C LEU A 33 -13.46 10.46 43.40
N ARG A 34 -12.91 10.06 44.55
CA ARG A 34 -11.51 9.57 44.63
C ARG A 34 -11.30 8.32 43.81
N GLN A 35 -12.21 7.35 43.85
CA GLN A 35 -12.09 6.13 43.04
C GLN A 35 -12.15 6.43 41.54
N VAL A 36 -13.05 7.31 41.10
CA VAL A 36 -13.13 7.72 39.69
C VAL A 36 -11.82 8.38 39.23
N ILE A 37 -11.24 9.26 40.05
CA ILE A 37 -9.94 9.89 39.73
C ILE A 37 -8.83 8.83 39.63
N ILE A 38 -8.79 7.87 40.56
CA ILE A 38 -7.78 6.79 40.55
C ILE A 38 -7.92 5.93 39.29
N PHE A 39 -9.12 5.45 38.98
CA PHE A 39 -9.36 4.62 37.80
C PHE A 39 -9.11 5.39 36.49
N GLY A 40 -9.52 6.65 36.41
CA GLY A 40 -9.24 7.51 35.26
C GLY A 40 -7.74 7.70 35.05
N SER A 41 -6.97 7.89 36.12
CA SER A 41 -5.51 8.03 36.06
C SER A 41 -4.84 6.75 35.57
N ILE A 42 -5.27 5.59 36.07
CA ILE A 42 -4.77 4.28 35.63
C ILE A 42 -5.04 4.06 34.13
N PHE A 43 -6.23 4.43 33.66
CA PHE A 43 -6.60 4.31 32.25
C PHE A 43 -5.76 5.20 31.33
N ILE A 44 -5.47 6.43 31.74
CA ILE A 44 -4.60 7.33 30.96
C ILE A 44 -3.17 6.77 30.90
N VAL A 45 -2.64 6.30 32.05
CA VAL A 45 -1.30 5.70 32.10
C VAL A 45 -1.21 4.44 31.25
N SER A 46 -2.26 3.62 31.19
CA SER A 46 -2.26 2.41 30.36
C SER A 46 -2.26 2.73 28.87
N ILE A 47 -3.01 3.75 28.42
CA ILE A 47 -2.97 4.23 27.03
C ILE A 47 -1.57 4.73 26.66
N ILE A 48 -0.96 5.56 27.52
CA ILE A 48 0.38 6.09 27.29
C ILE A 48 1.41 4.95 27.23
N SER A 49 1.30 3.97 28.15
CA SER A 49 2.18 2.80 28.17
C SER A 49 2.03 1.94 26.92
N LEU A 50 0.81 1.76 26.42
CA LEU A 50 0.55 1.02 25.18
C LEU A 50 1.19 1.72 23.98
N GLU A 51 1.04 3.05 23.86
CA GLU A 51 1.63 3.85 22.80
C GLU A 51 3.16 3.80 22.83
N ILE A 52 3.77 3.93 24.02
CA ILE A 52 5.23 3.83 24.18
C ILE A 52 5.70 2.43 23.80
N THR A 53 5.02 1.39 24.27
CA THR A 53 5.37 0.00 23.93
C THR A 53 5.25 -0.26 22.43
N PHE A 54 4.21 0.26 21.80
CA PHE A 54 4.01 0.16 20.35
C PHE A 54 5.11 0.90 19.58
N ARG A 55 5.52 2.10 20.03
CA ARG A 55 6.64 2.84 19.44
C ARG A 55 7.99 2.15 19.62
N ILE A 56 8.24 1.57 20.79
CA ILE A 56 9.45 0.77 21.04
C ILE A 56 9.44 -0.48 20.15
N TYR A 57 8.31 -1.19 20.11
CA TYR A 57 8.13 -2.34 19.22
C TYR A 57 8.41 -1.95 17.77
N LEU A 58 7.81 -0.86 17.27
CA LEU A 58 8.08 -0.36 15.93
C LEU A 58 9.55 0.03 15.77
N PHE A 59 10.18 0.71 16.72
CA PHE A 59 11.59 1.10 16.63
C PHE A 59 12.52 -0.11 16.54
N LEU A 60 12.28 -1.13 17.36
CA LEU A 60 13.05 -2.38 17.37
C LEU A 60 12.78 -3.23 16.12
N ALA A 61 11.53 -3.35 15.70
CA ALA A 61 11.11 -4.06 14.50
C ALA A 61 11.51 -3.33 13.20
N ARG A 62 11.63 -1.99 13.22
CA ARG A 62 12.00 -1.17 12.06
C ARG A 62 13.46 -1.28 11.65
N LYS A 63 14.33 -1.94 12.44
CA LYS A 63 15.73 -2.15 12.05
C LYS A 63 15.88 -2.83 10.68
N ASP A 64 14.86 -3.56 10.22
CA ASP A 64 14.88 -4.25 8.92
C ASP A 64 13.90 -3.69 7.87
N VAL A 65 13.01 -2.77 8.22
CA VAL A 65 11.84 -2.42 7.36
C VAL A 65 12.05 -1.17 6.52
N ILE A 66 12.92 -0.24 6.94
CA ILE A 66 13.24 0.97 6.16
C ILE A 66 14.75 1.14 6.10
N LYS A 67 15.43 0.27 5.35
CA LYS A 67 16.72 0.65 4.78
C LYS A 67 16.43 1.70 3.72
N VAL A 68 16.63 2.97 4.06
CA VAL A 68 16.76 4.02 3.04
C VAL A 68 18.03 3.68 2.28
N LEU A 69 17.87 2.93 1.19
CA LEU A 69 18.98 2.59 0.32
C LEU A 69 19.57 3.90 -0.21
N PRO A 70 20.90 4.06 -0.21
CA PRO A 70 21.54 5.17 -0.87
C PRO A 70 21.00 5.28 -2.31
N LYS A 71 20.77 6.50 -2.80
CA LYS A 71 20.21 6.74 -4.15
C LYS A 71 20.89 5.89 -5.22
N LYS A 72 22.22 5.74 -5.15
CA LYS A 72 23.02 4.90 -6.05
C LYS A 72 22.61 3.42 -6.00
N GLU A 73 22.47 2.85 -4.81
CA GLU A 73 22.05 1.45 -4.65
C GLU A 73 20.60 1.22 -5.10
N VAL A 74 19.71 2.21 -4.90
CA VAL A 74 18.34 2.14 -5.43
C VAL A 74 18.38 2.03 -6.95
N PHE A 75 19.14 2.90 -7.62
CA PHE A 75 19.23 2.85 -9.08
C PHE A 75 19.97 1.62 -9.60
N GLU A 76 20.97 1.10 -8.90
CA GLU A 76 21.63 -0.15 -9.29
C GLU A 76 20.67 -1.35 -9.20
N LYS A 77 19.87 -1.43 -8.12
CA LYS A 77 18.90 -2.51 -7.88
C LYS A 77 17.55 -2.30 -8.56
N ALA A 78 17.26 -1.10 -9.05
CA ALA A 78 16.03 -0.79 -9.75
C ALA A 78 16.01 -1.45 -11.13
N TRP A 79 14.81 -1.86 -11.53
CA TRP A 79 14.47 -2.41 -12.85
C TRP A 79 14.09 -1.32 -13.86
N PHE A 80 14.17 -0.06 -13.44
CA PHE A 80 13.96 1.12 -14.25
C PHE A 80 15.21 2.02 -14.23
N ALA A 81 15.37 2.81 -15.29
CA ALA A 81 16.40 3.80 -15.46
C ALA A 81 15.78 5.18 -15.72
N PRO A 82 16.42 6.27 -15.25
CA PRO A 82 15.98 7.62 -15.59
C PRO A 82 16.11 7.86 -17.10
N HIS A 83 15.21 8.64 -17.65
CA HIS A 83 15.23 9.04 -19.06
C HIS A 83 15.13 10.58 -19.17
N PRO A 84 15.80 11.25 -20.12
CA PRO A 84 15.79 12.72 -20.20
C PRO A 84 14.40 13.32 -20.44
N TYR A 85 13.53 12.59 -21.13
CA TYR A 85 12.20 13.07 -21.57
C TYR A 85 11.04 12.26 -21.00
N LEU A 86 11.31 11.10 -20.40
CA LEU A 86 10.30 10.20 -19.85
C LEU A 86 10.53 10.09 -18.34
N ILE A 87 9.48 9.79 -17.59
CA ILE A 87 9.57 9.66 -16.12
C ILE A 87 10.62 8.60 -15.75
N TYR A 88 10.59 7.47 -16.45
CA TYR A 88 11.59 6.41 -16.42
C TYR A 88 11.37 5.47 -17.60
N VAL A 89 12.36 4.64 -17.92
CA VAL A 89 12.23 3.51 -18.84
C VAL A 89 12.62 2.23 -18.13
N PHE A 90 12.20 1.06 -18.61
CA PHE A 90 12.73 -0.18 -18.09
C PHE A 90 14.20 -0.36 -18.49
N LYS A 91 14.97 -1.02 -17.63
CA LYS A 91 16.32 -1.44 -17.98
C LYS A 91 16.24 -2.64 -18.93
N PRO A 92 16.89 -2.57 -20.11
CA PRO A 92 17.03 -3.74 -20.98
C PRO A 92 17.72 -4.90 -20.26
N ASP A 93 17.46 -6.11 -20.77
CA ASP A 93 18.09 -7.34 -20.30
C ASP A 93 17.95 -7.54 -18.78
N SER A 94 16.77 -7.22 -18.24
CA SER A 94 16.52 -7.27 -16.81
C SER A 94 15.37 -8.20 -16.46
N THR A 95 15.49 -8.86 -15.30
CA THR A 95 14.44 -9.71 -14.76
C THR A 95 14.26 -9.38 -13.29
N PHE A 96 13.03 -9.16 -12.86
CA PHE A 96 12.73 -8.81 -11.48
C PHE A 96 11.39 -9.40 -11.03
N ARG A 97 11.21 -9.39 -9.70
CA ARG A 97 9.96 -9.78 -9.05
C ARG A 97 9.42 -8.58 -8.29
N MET A 98 8.15 -8.23 -8.54
CA MET A 98 7.60 -6.96 -8.07
C MET A 98 7.53 -6.86 -6.55
N ASN A 99 7.29 -7.96 -5.82
CA ASN A 99 7.59 -8.07 -4.38
C ASN A 99 7.56 -9.54 -3.90
N LYS A 100 7.88 -9.79 -2.61
CA LYS A 100 7.88 -11.13 -1.98
C LYS A 100 6.50 -11.82 -1.97
N PHE A 101 5.41 -11.05 -2.11
CA PHE A 101 4.02 -11.50 -2.04
C PHE A 101 3.34 -11.61 -3.42
N ALA A 102 3.87 -10.92 -4.44
CA ALA A 102 3.41 -10.92 -5.82
C ALA A 102 4.44 -11.70 -6.65
N ARG A 103 4.11 -12.96 -6.94
CA ARG A 103 5.02 -13.92 -7.57
C ARG A 103 5.28 -13.67 -9.05
N GLY A 104 4.72 -12.63 -9.66
CA GLY A 104 4.97 -12.32 -11.07
C GLY A 104 6.47 -12.16 -11.33
N LEU A 105 6.99 -12.98 -12.23
CA LEU A 105 8.27 -12.78 -12.89
C LEU A 105 8.06 -11.81 -14.05
N PHE A 106 8.88 -10.77 -14.09
CA PHE A 106 8.82 -9.74 -15.11
C PHE A 106 10.16 -9.74 -15.83
N THR A 107 10.09 -10.01 -17.13
CA THR A 107 11.26 -10.01 -18.01
C THR A 107 11.16 -8.81 -18.95
N ILE A 108 12.24 -8.03 -18.99
CA ILE A 108 12.43 -6.94 -19.91
C ILE A 108 13.48 -7.39 -20.92
N ASN A 109 13.08 -7.41 -22.18
CA ASN A 109 13.92 -7.87 -23.28
C ASN A 109 15.04 -6.87 -23.60
N HIS A 110 15.88 -7.22 -24.57
CA HIS A 110 17.00 -6.34 -24.99
C HIS A 110 16.55 -4.97 -25.52
N TYR A 111 15.29 -4.84 -25.92
CA TYR A 111 14.72 -3.59 -26.44
C TYR A 111 14.02 -2.75 -25.37
N GLY A 112 13.92 -3.22 -24.13
CA GLY A 112 13.23 -2.50 -23.05
C GLY A 112 11.73 -2.82 -22.95
N PHE A 113 11.22 -3.77 -23.75
CA PHE A 113 9.82 -4.20 -23.73
C PHE A 113 9.61 -5.35 -22.76
N ARG A 114 8.39 -5.46 -22.26
CA ARG A 114 8.02 -6.56 -21.38
C ARG A 114 7.75 -7.84 -22.16
N SER A 115 8.72 -8.74 -22.26
CA SER A 115 8.56 -10.00 -22.98
C SER A 115 9.70 -10.96 -22.65
N THR A 116 9.42 -12.27 -22.71
CA THR A 116 10.46 -13.33 -22.80
C THR A 116 10.79 -13.68 -24.26
N LEU A 117 9.98 -13.21 -25.20
CA LEU A 117 10.17 -13.42 -26.63
C LEU A 117 11.02 -12.27 -27.17
N GLU A 118 12.11 -12.64 -27.82
CA GLU A 118 12.98 -11.72 -28.55
C GLU A 118 12.55 -11.68 -30.01
N PHE A 119 12.26 -10.48 -30.50
CA PHE A 119 11.99 -10.21 -31.90
C PHE A 119 12.91 -9.09 -32.35
N ASP A 120 13.49 -9.21 -33.54
CA ASP A 120 14.21 -8.09 -34.12
C ASP A 120 13.21 -6.99 -34.51
N VAL A 121 13.04 -6.03 -33.60
CA VAL A 121 12.16 -4.88 -33.78
C VAL A 121 12.79 -3.81 -34.64
N LYS A 122 14.14 -3.74 -34.68
CA LYS A 122 14.88 -2.76 -35.50
C LYS A 122 14.80 -3.10 -36.98
N ASN A 123 14.58 -4.37 -37.32
CA ASN A 123 14.27 -4.73 -38.70
C ASN A 123 12.84 -4.30 -39.06
N THR A 124 12.72 -3.25 -39.86
CA THR A 124 11.44 -2.79 -40.42
C THR A 124 10.82 -3.82 -41.38
N VAL A 125 11.65 -4.71 -41.95
CA VAL A 125 11.20 -5.81 -42.81
C VAL A 125 10.85 -7.01 -41.95
N LYS A 126 9.54 -7.22 -41.75
CA LYS A 126 9.02 -8.38 -41.03
C LYS A 126 9.26 -9.65 -41.85
N PRO A 127 9.59 -10.79 -41.22
CA PRO A 127 9.67 -12.07 -41.94
C PRO A 127 8.35 -12.39 -42.65
N PRO A 128 8.38 -13.07 -43.82
CA PRO A 128 7.15 -13.47 -44.52
C PRO A 128 6.19 -14.24 -43.61
N GLY A 129 4.89 -13.95 -43.72
CA GLY A 129 3.86 -14.57 -42.88
C GLY A 129 3.86 -14.09 -41.42
N THR A 130 4.53 -12.97 -41.11
CA THR A 130 4.56 -12.42 -39.74
C THR A 130 3.50 -11.35 -39.51
N LEU A 131 2.69 -11.53 -38.47
CA LEU A 131 1.83 -10.52 -37.88
C LEU A 131 2.49 -10.03 -36.57
N ARG A 132 3.02 -8.80 -36.61
CA ARG A 132 3.56 -8.09 -35.44
C ARG A 132 2.52 -7.14 -34.87
N ILE A 133 2.26 -7.27 -33.57
CA ILE A 133 1.27 -6.51 -32.81
C ILE A 133 2.00 -5.77 -31.70
N ALA A 134 1.93 -4.44 -31.71
CA ALA A 134 2.40 -3.62 -30.59
C ALA A 134 1.23 -3.29 -29.67
N THR A 135 1.45 -3.42 -28.37
CA THR A 135 0.47 -3.08 -27.33
C THR A 135 1.02 -1.97 -26.46
N LEU A 136 0.31 -0.84 -26.42
CA LEU A 136 0.71 0.39 -25.73
C LEU A 136 -0.17 0.61 -24.49
N GLY A 137 0.37 1.22 -23.45
CA GLY A 137 -0.43 1.67 -22.31
C GLY A 137 0.28 1.65 -20.97
N GLY A 138 -0.52 1.68 -19.91
CA GLY A 138 -0.06 1.78 -18.53
C GLY A 138 0.13 0.44 -17.82
N SER A 139 -0.16 0.42 -16.52
CA SER A 139 -0.10 -0.76 -15.64
C SER A 139 -0.94 -1.95 -16.13
N THR A 140 -2.10 -1.71 -16.75
CA THR A 140 -2.95 -2.79 -17.28
C THR A 140 -2.35 -3.46 -18.52
N THR A 141 -1.71 -2.69 -19.41
CA THR A 141 -1.01 -3.22 -20.59
C THR A 141 0.26 -3.95 -20.16
N MET A 142 1.05 -3.32 -19.29
CA MET A 142 2.24 -3.92 -18.71
C MET A 142 1.89 -5.25 -18.05
N GLY A 143 0.83 -5.28 -17.22
CA GLY A 143 0.37 -6.45 -16.47
C GLY A 143 1.09 -6.60 -15.13
N VAL A 144 0.57 -7.41 -14.20
CA VAL A 144 1.21 -7.63 -12.88
C VAL A 144 1.48 -9.11 -12.56
N ASN A 145 1.12 -10.00 -13.48
CA ASN A 145 1.31 -11.45 -13.36
C ASN A 145 2.65 -11.89 -13.97
N ASP A 146 2.91 -13.20 -13.99
CA ASP A 146 4.02 -13.76 -14.77
C ASP A 146 3.87 -13.44 -16.27
N ASP A 147 5.00 -13.35 -16.99
CA ASP A 147 5.03 -12.97 -18.41
C ASP A 147 4.15 -13.85 -19.31
N ASN A 148 3.90 -15.10 -18.94
CA ASN A 148 3.03 -16.01 -19.70
C ASN A 148 1.53 -15.90 -19.35
N LEU A 149 1.17 -15.02 -18.42
CA LEU A 149 -0.20 -14.81 -17.91
C LEU A 149 -0.74 -13.41 -18.20
N ILE A 150 0.06 -12.52 -18.78
CA ILE A 150 -0.39 -11.18 -19.16
C ILE A 150 -1.16 -11.21 -20.48
N TRP A 151 -2.14 -10.30 -20.62
CA TRP A 151 -3.03 -10.32 -21.79
C TRP A 151 -2.31 -10.10 -23.14
N PRO A 152 -1.20 -9.33 -23.27
CA PRO A 152 -0.49 -9.24 -24.54
C PRO A 152 0.09 -10.59 -24.97
N TYR A 153 0.73 -11.30 -24.04
CA TYR A 153 1.23 -12.66 -24.29
C TYR A 153 0.11 -13.63 -24.67
N LEU A 154 -0.98 -13.63 -23.90
CA LEU A 154 -2.13 -14.50 -24.15
C LEU A 154 -2.78 -14.21 -25.52
N THR A 155 -2.80 -12.94 -25.94
CA THR A 155 -3.28 -12.54 -27.27
C THR A 155 -2.44 -13.18 -28.37
N GLY A 156 -1.10 -13.11 -28.26
CA GLY A 156 -0.19 -13.75 -29.21
C GLY A 156 -0.40 -15.27 -29.27
N LYS A 157 -0.49 -15.90 -28.10
CA LYS A 157 -0.76 -17.33 -27.96
C LYS A 157 -2.07 -17.73 -28.66
N TYR A 158 -3.18 -17.08 -28.33
CA TYR A 158 -4.50 -17.42 -28.90
C TYR A 158 -4.60 -17.13 -30.40
N LEU A 159 -3.94 -16.09 -30.90
CA LEU A 159 -3.88 -15.81 -32.33
C LEU A 159 -3.06 -16.86 -33.08
N LYS A 160 -1.96 -17.31 -32.50
CA LYS A 160 -1.12 -18.38 -33.07
C LYS A 160 -1.88 -19.71 -33.11
N GLU A 161 -2.57 -20.07 -32.05
CA GLU A 161 -3.41 -21.29 -31.98
C GLU A 161 -4.52 -21.31 -33.04
N ARG A 162 -5.05 -20.14 -33.42
CA ARG A 162 -6.07 -20.02 -34.48
C ARG A 162 -5.49 -19.92 -35.88
N ASN A 163 -4.21 -19.57 -36.01
CA ASN A 163 -3.56 -19.28 -37.30
C ASN A 163 -2.16 -19.90 -37.34
N ASN A 164 -2.09 -21.22 -37.50
CA ASN A 164 -0.82 -21.96 -37.49
C ASN A 164 0.19 -21.48 -38.56
N ASN A 165 -0.31 -20.90 -39.66
CA ASN A 165 0.49 -20.40 -40.78
C ASN A 165 1.11 -19.02 -40.56
N LEU A 166 0.70 -18.29 -39.52
CA LEU A 166 1.25 -16.97 -39.20
C LEU A 166 2.29 -17.06 -38.10
N ASN A 167 3.40 -16.35 -38.26
CA ASN A 167 4.29 -16.02 -37.15
C ASN A 167 3.68 -14.83 -36.39
N ILE A 168 3.35 -15.02 -35.11
CA ILE A 168 2.71 -13.97 -34.30
C ILE A 168 3.75 -13.40 -33.35
N GLU A 169 4.02 -12.11 -33.48
CA GLU A 169 4.94 -11.37 -32.62
C GLU A 169 4.13 -10.35 -31.84
N VAL A 170 4.19 -10.40 -30.50
CA VAL A 170 3.52 -9.41 -29.66
C VAL A 170 4.55 -8.64 -28.85
N LEU A 171 4.57 -7.33 -29.05
CA LEU A 171 5.38 -6.37 -28.31
C LEU A 171 4.51 -5.76 -27.21
N ASN A 172 4.96 -5.88 -25.97
CA ASN A 172 4.32 -5.22 -24.84
C ASN A 172 5.13 -4.01 -24.40
N GLU A 173 4.69 -2.86 -24.87
CA GLU A 173 5.23 -1.53 -24.56
C GLU A 173 4.49 -0.89 -23.39
N GLY A 174 3.81 -1.70 -22.56
CA GLY A 174 3.15 -1.21 -21.37
C GLY A 174 4.17 -0.82 -20.30
N ILE A 175 4.07 0.40 -19.78
CA ILE A 175 4.92 0.89 -18.68
C ILE A 175 4.05 1.38 -17.51
N MET A 176 4.42 1.02 -16.28
CA MET A 176 3.60 1.31 -15.11
C MET A 176 3.48 2.82 -14.85
N GLY A 177 2.25 3.33 -14.77
CA GLY A 177 2.02 4.75 -14.54
C GLY A 177 2.19 5.65 -15.77
N TYR A 178 2.46 5.09 -16.95
CA TYR A 178 2.35 5.84 -18.20
C TYR A 178 0.88 6.18 -18.49
N THR A 179 0.65 7.41 -18.93
CA THR A 179 -0.62 7.88 -19.50
C THR A 179 -0.50 7.97 -21.02
N SER A 180 -1.54 8.42 -21.71
CA SER A 180 -1.46 8.65 -23.15
C SER A 180 -0.37 9.65 -23.55
N LEU A 181 0.00 10.59 -22.67
CA LEU A 181 1.08 11.54 -22.95
C LEU A 181 2.45 10.84 -22.97
N GLU A 182 2.78 10.07 -21.94
CA GLU A 182 4.04 9.34 -21.90
C GLU A 182 4.13 8.32 -23.03
N ASN A 183 3.04 7.61 -23.36
CA ASN A 183 3.01 6.69 -24.50
C ASN A 183 3.27 7.41 -25.83
N LEU A 184 2.71 8.61 -26.03
CA LEU A 184 2.95 9.40 -27.24
C LEU A 184 4.40 9.88 -27.32
N LEU A 185 4.96 10.34 -26.20
CA LEU A 185 6.36 10.76 -26.12
C LEU A 185 7.29 9.59 -26.41
N ASP A 186 7.05 8.43 -25.80
CA ASP A 186 7.85 7.23 -25.99
C ASP A 186 7.85 6.81 -27.46
N LEU A 187 6.67 6.72 -28.08
CA LEU A 187 6.53 6.41 -29.51
C LEU A 187 7.27 7.42 -30.40
N SER A 188 7.26 8.71 -30.04
CA SER A 188 7.95 9.76 -30.81
C SER A 188 9.47 9.70 -30.69
N ILE A 189 9.98 9.15 -29.58
CA ILE A 189 11.41 9.01 -29.32
C ILE A 189 11.90 7.68 -29.90
N GLU A 190 11.12 6.61 -29.77
CA GLU A 190 11.42 5.29 -30.30
C GLU A 190 11.31 5.21 -31.82
N SER A 191 10.50 6.05 -32.47
CA SER A 191 10.50 6.16 -33.95
C SER A 191 11.84 6.62 -34.54
N ASN A 192 12.79 7.06 -33.71
CA ASN A 192 14.19 7.29 -34.09
C ASN A 192 15.14 6.13 -33.73
N ARG A 193 14.65 5.08 -33.05
CA ARG A 193 15.40 3.86 -32.67
C ARG A 193 15.06 2.64 -33.53
N LEU A 194 13.86 2.61 -34.11
CA LEU A 194 13.37 1.64 -35.09
C LEU A 194 13.54 2.18 -36.52
#